data_AF-A0A8T0BH25-F1
#
_entry.id   AF-A0A8T0BH25-F1
#
_cell.length_a   1.000
_cell.length_b   1.000
_cell.length_c   1.000
_cell.angle_alpha   90.00
_cell.angle_beta   90.00
_cell.angle_gamma   90.00
#
_symmetry.space_group_name_H-M   'P 1'
#
loop_
_entity.id
_entity.type
_entity.pdbx_description
1 polymer ?
#
loop_
_entity_poly.entity_id
_entity_poly.type
_entity_poly.pdbx_seq_one_letter_code
_entity_poly.pdbx_strand_id
1 'polypeptide(L)'
;MIVVQEMKNWEDALVHCRTHYTDLISITSETDQYAVNSMITDIQTPTFWTGLRFMNGIWFWVNHQQTLPSMPSCPIRPFHCGAQNVQAGVWENRDCSETMNFICYQNISIHGNQDLHGTKKN
;
A
#
# COMPACT_ATOMS: atom_id res chain seq x y z
N MET A 1 6.82 3.61 4.74
CA MET A 1 5.56 3.77 3.97
C MET A 1 5.25 5.26 3.96
N ILE A 2 4.55 5.76 2.94
CA ILE A 2 4.15 7.17 2.85
C ILE A 2 2.70 7.28 2.37
N VAL A 3 1.92 8.10 3.05
CA VAL A 3 0.54 8.44 2.64
C VAL A 3 0.61 9.50 1.55
N VAL A 4 -0.09 9.26 0.45
CA VAL A 4 -0.28 10.23 -0.63
C VAL A 4 -1.72 10.73 -0.57
N GLN A 5 -1.87 12.02 -0.27
CA GLN A 5 -3.16 12.70 -0.10
C GLN A 5 -3.84 13.10 -1.42
N GLU A 6 -3.26 12.72 -2.56
CA GLU A 6 -3.90 12.90 -3.87
C GLU A 6 -5.12 11.97 -4.01
N MET A 7 -6.13 12.42 -4.75
CA MET A 7 -7.32 11.65 -5.08
C MET A 7 -7.10 10.95 -6.43
N LYS A 8 -6.89 9.62 -6.41
CA LYS A 8 -6.65 8.84 -7.64
C LYS A 8 -7.48 7.56 -7.65
N ASN A 9 -7.85 7.12 -8.85
CA ASN A 9 -8.35 5.77 -9.05
C ASN A 9 -7.23 4.75 -8.80
N TRP A 10 -7.58 3.47 -8.72
CA TRP A 10 -6.61 2.45 -8.31
C TRP A 10 -5.43 2.34 -9.29
N GLU A 11 -5.70 2.35 -10.59
CA GLU A 11 -4.67 2.29 -11.63
C GLU A 11 -3.72 3.50 -11.59
N ASP A 12 -4.25 4.71 -11.45
CA ASP A 12 -3.46 5.95 -11.37
C ASP A 12 -2.66 6.02 -10.06
N ALA A 13 -3.21 5.51 -8.95
CA ALA A 13 -2.49 5.38 -7.68
C ALA A 13 -1.31 4.42 -7.81
N LEU A 14 -1.51 3.27 -8.47
CA LEU A 14 -0.46 2.31 -8.76
C LEU A 14 0.67 2.93 -9.59
N VAL A 15 0.31 3.62 -10.69
CA VAL A 15 1.27 4.32 -11.55
C VAL A 15 2.01 5.40 -10.78
N HIS A 16 1.31 6.19 -9.94
CA HIS A 16 1.92 7.21 -9.12
C HIS A 16 2.95 6.61 -8.16
N CYS A 17 2.59 5.54 -7.42
CA CYS A 17 3.53 4.89 -6.52
C CYS A 17 4.75 4.36 -7.26
N ARG A 18 4.60 3.76 -8.44
CA ARG A 18 5.75 3.23 -9.21
C ARG A 18 6.60 4.30 -9.88
N THR A 19 6.03 5.49 -10.11
CA THR A 19 6.74 6.62 -10.74
C THR A 19 7.53 7.43 -9.71
N HIS A 20 6.94 7.68 -8.55
CA HIS A 20 7.52 8.57 -7.52
C HIS A 20 8.11 7.82 -6.33
N TYR A 21 7.71 6.57 -6.13
CA TYR A 21 8.08 5.72 -5.00
C TYR A 21 8.40 4.30 -5.52
N THR A 22 8.12 3.27 -4.72
CA THR A 22 8.38 1.88 -5.12
C THR A 22 7.13 1.20 -5.69
N ASP A 23 6.08 1.01 -4.88
CA ASP A 23 4.81 0.39 -5.31
C ASP A 23 3.69 0.73 -4.31
N LEU A 24 2.43 0.40 -4.63
CA LEU A 24 1.35 0.42 -3.64
C LEU A 24 1.64 -0.60 -2.53
N ILE A 25 1.27 -0.26 -1.29
CA ILE A 25 1.57 -1.14 -0.15
C ILE A 25 0.81 -2.47 -0.21
N SER A 26 1.38 -3.47 0.44
CA SER A 26 0.70 -4.67 0.89
C SER A 26 0.77 -4.73 2.41
N ILE A 27 -0.31 -5.17 3.05
CA ILE A 27 -0.39 -5.30 4.51
C ILE A 27 -0.51 -6.79 4.80
N THR A 28 0.62 -7.43 5.12
CA THR A 28 0.70 -8.90 5.23
C THR A 28 1.18 -9.39 6.59
N SER A 29 1.49 -8.45 7.49
CA SER A 29 1.91 -8.72 8.85
C SER A 29 1.30 -7.73 9.85
N GLU A 30 1.33 -8.08 11.13
CA GLU A 30 0.96 -7.16 12.20
C GLU A 30 1.84 -5.90 12.19
N THR A 31 3.14 -6.05 11.89
CA THR A 31 4.07 -4.91 11.77
C THR A 31 3.65 -3.93 10.67
N ASP A 32 3.20 -4.43 9.52
CA ASP A 32 2.66 -3.57 8.47
C ASP A 32 1.40 -2.85 8.95
N GLN A 33 0.50 -3.56 9.64
CA GLN A 33 -0.71 -2.96 10.18
C GLN A 33 -0.40 -1.88 11.22
N TYR A 34 0.56 -2.10 12.10
CA TYR A 34 1.02 -1.08 13.06
C TYR A 34 1.61 0.15 12.35
N ALA A 35 2.39 -0.05 11.28
CA ALA A 35 2.95 1.04 10.49
C ALA A 35 1.86 1.83 9.75
N VAL A 36 0.82 1.18 9.24
CA VAL A 36 -0.34 1.86 8.66
C VAL A 36 -1.12 2.63 9.72
N ASN A 37 -1.37 2.02 10.87
CA ASN A 37 -2.11 2.63 11.98
C ASN A 37 -1.45 3.90 12.53
N SER A 38 -0.12 4.01 12.46
CA SER A 38 0.59 5.23 12.88
C SER A 38 0.48 6.40 11.89
N MET A 39 -0.04 6.16 10.69
CA MET A 39 -0.15 7.14 9.60
C MET A 39 -1.60 7.49 9.26
N ILE A 40 -2.61 6.88 9.92
CA ILE A 40 -4.03 7.05 9.58
C ILE A 40 -4.51 8.49 9.66
N THR A 41 -3.90 9.32 10.51
CA THR A 41 -4.25 10.74 10.65
C THR A 41 -3.94 11.56 9.40
N ASP A 42 -3.04 11.06 8.54
CA ASP A 42 -2.66 11.72 7.29
C ASP A 42 -3.59 11.31 6.14
N ILE A 43 -4.47 10.31 6.33
CA ILE A 43 -5.42 9.82 5.34
C ILE A 43 -6.72 10.62 5.47
N GLN A 44 -7.12 11.30 4.40
CA GLN A 44 -8.27 12.21 4.41
C GLN A 44 -9.56 11.52 3.91
N THR A 45 -9.43 10.37 3.27
CA THR A 45 -10.57 9.57 2.80
C THR A 45 -10.96 8.46 3.78
N PRO A 46 -12.23 8.05 3.85
CA PRO A 46 -12.68 6.99 4.78
C PRO A 46 -11.98 5.64 4.56
N THR A 47 -11.53 5.41 3.33
CA THR A 47 -10.81 4.23 2.86
C THR A 47 -9.60 4.69 2.04
N PHE A 48 -8.58 3.84 1.90
CA PHE A 48 -7.42 4.13 1.07
C PHE A 48 -7.04 2.94 0.19
N TRP A 49 -6.43 3.23 -0.96
CA TRP A 49 -5.97 2.17 -1.86
C TRP A 49 -4.74 1.44 -1.34
N THR A 50 -4.74 0.13 -1.60
CA THR A 50 -3.62 -0.78 -1.41
C THR A 50 -3.30 -1.49 -2.72
N GLY A 51 -2.21 -2.24 -2.76
CA GLY A 51 -1.80 -3.02 -3.93
C GLY A 51 -2.65 -4.27 -4.19
N LEU A 52 -3.79 -4.46 -3.51
CA LEU A 52 -4.61 -5.65 -3.64
C LEU A 52 -5.52 -5.56 -4.87
N ARG A 53 -5.49 -6.58 -5.73
CA ARG A 53 -6.28 -6.64 -6.98
C ARG A 53 -6.92 -7.99 -7.17
N PHE A 54 -8.15 -8.00 -7.67
CA PHE A 54 -8.81 -9.19 -8.20
C PHE A 54 -8.65 -9.26 -9.72
N MET A 55 -8.06 -10.33 -10.23
CA MET A 55 -7.94 -10.59 -11.66
C MET A 55 -7.86 -12.09 -11.91
N ASN A 56 -8.42 -12.55 -13.03
CA ASN A 56 -8.37 -13.97 -13.43
C ASN A 56 -8.85 -14.94 -12.34
N GLY A 57 -9.88 -14.53 -11.57
CA GLY A 57 -10.51 -15.37 -10.55
C GLY A 57 -9.79 -15.40 -9.21
N ILE A 58 -8.72 -14.62 -9.01
CA ILE A 58 -7.93 -14.62 -7.77
C ILE A 58 -7.64 -13.20 -7.28
N TRP A 59 -7.52 -13.05 -5.96
CA TRP A 59 -6.92 -11.88 -5.33
C TRP A 59 -5.40 -12.05 -5.28
N PHE A 60 -4.67 -10.98 -5.52
CA PHE A 60 -3.21 -10.95 -5.38
C PHE A 60 -2.73 -9.54 -5.04
N TRP A 61 -1.56 -9.47 -4.40
CA TRP A 61 -0.82 -8.23 -4.23
C TRP A 61 0.02 -7.95 -5.47
N VAL A 62 -0.01 -6.72 -5.99
CA VAL A 62 0.78 -6.31 -7.18
C VAL A 62 2.29 -6.39 -6.99
N ASN A 63 2.77 -6.43 -5.74
CA ASN A 63 4.17 -6.66 -5.37
C ASN A 63 4.51 -8.15 -5.12
N HIS A 64 3.55 -9.04 -5.36
CA HIS A 64 3.67 -10.50 -5.29
C HIS A 64 3.86 -11.07 -3.86
N GLN A 65 3.47 -10.33 -2.82
CA GLN A 65 3.36 -10.93 -1.49
C GLN A 65 2.28 -12.02 -1.45
N GLN A 66 2.50 -13.06 -0.64
CA GLN A 66 1.68 -14.29 -0.67
C GLN A 66 0.51 -14.26 0.31
N THR A 67 0.66 -13.60 1.47
CA THR A 67 -0.38 -13.58 2.50
C THR A 67 -1.54 -12.68 2.06
N LEU A 68 -2.73 -13.24 1.86
CA LEU A 68 -3.91 -12.49 1.45
C LEU A 68 -4.83 -12.20 2.64
N PRO A 69 -5.50 -11.03 2.64
CA PRO A 69 -6.57 -10.77 3.58
C PRO A 69 -7.83 -11.58 3.25
N SER A 70 -8.77 -11.64 4.20
CA SER A 70 -10.08 -12.24 3.97
C SER A 70 -10.88 -11.37 3.00
N MET A 71 -11.07 -11.86 1.77
CA MET A 71 -11.78 -11.17 0.69
C MET A 71 -12.85 -12.07 0.08
N PRO A 72 -13.90 -11.50 -0.56
CA PRO A 72 -14.87 -12.28 -1.30
C PRO A 72 -14.19 -13.10 -2.41
N SER A 73 -14.53 -14.39 -2.53
CA SER A 73 -13.94 -15.28 -3.55
C SER A 73 -14.29 -14.86 -4.99
N CYS A 74 -15.46 -14.27 -5.20
CA CYS A 74 -15.93 -13.81 -6.50
C CYS A 74 -16.61 -12.43 -6.36
N PRO A 75 -15.84 -11.35 -6.25
CA PRO A 75 -16.39 -10.00 -6.20
C PRO A 75 -17.08 -9.64 -7.52
N ILE A 76 -18.25 -9.01 -7.42
CA ILE A 76 -19.02 -8.54 -8.58
C ILE A 76 -18.26 -7.38 -9.25
N ARG A 77 -18.27 -7.30 -10.58
CA ARG A 77 -17.73 -6.12 -11.28
C ARG A 77 -18.56 -4.87 -10.92
N PRO A 78 -17.93 -3.69 -10.75
CA PRO A 78 -16.51 -3.37 -10.93
C PRO A 78 -15.64 -3.47 -9.66
N PHE A 79 -16.11 -4.12 -8.60
CA PHE A 79 -15.50 -4.11 -7.26
C PHE A 79 -14.26 -5.01 -7.13
N HIS A 80 -13.25 -4.79 -7.95
CA HIS A 80 -12.07 -5.65 -8.11
C HIS A 80 -10.79 -5.05 -7.50
N CYS A 81 -10.89 -3.92 -6.80
CA CYS A 81 -9.75 -3.26 -6.16
C CYS A 81 -9.87 -3.31 -4.65
N GLY A 82 -8.79 -3.65 -3.96
CA GLY A 82 -8.79 -3.78 -2.51
C GLY A 82 -8.32 -2.51 -1.80
N ALA A 83 -9.13 -2.09 -0.83
CA ALA A 83 -8.88 -0.96 0.04
C ALA A 83 -8.98 -1.41 1.52
N GLN A 84 -8.48 -0.58 2.43
CA GLN A 84 -8.73 -0.75 3.86
C GLN A 84 -9.47 0.48 4.40
N ASN A 85 -10.45 0.21 5.26
CA ASN A 85 -11.16 1.25 6.00
C ASN A 85 -10.24 1.86 7.07
N VAL A 86 -10.14 3.18 7.11
CA VAL A 86 -9.22 3.89 8.02
C VAL A 86 -9.59 3.69 9.48
N GLN A 87 -10.89 3.71 9.81
CA GLN A 87 -11.34 3.62 11.20
C GLN A 87 -11.47 2.17 11.69
N ALA A 88 -12.05 1.31 10.86
CA ALA A 88 -12.35 -0.07 11.25
C ALA A 88 -11.17 -1.03 10.99
N GLY A 89 -10.19 -0.64 10.15
CA GLY A 89 -9.08 -1.51 9.75
C GLY A 89 -9.53 -2.73 8.93
N VAL A 90 -10.79 -2.75 8.46
CA VAL A 90 -11.36 -3.86 7.72
C VAL A 90 -11.08 -3.72 6.22
N TRP A 91 -10.97 -4.87 5.55
CA TRP A 91 -10.76 -4.97 4.12
C TRP A 91 -12.06 -4.74 3.34
N GLU A 92 -11.97 -3.94 2.28
CA GLU A 92 -13.08 -3.63 1.39
C GLU A 92 -12.70 -3.91 -0.07
N ASN A 93 -13.57 -4.56 -0.83
CA ASN A 93 -13.49 -4.56 -2.29
C ASN A 93 -14.31 -3.38 -2.84
N ARG A 94 -13.64 -2.49 -3.57
CA ARG A 94 -14.17 -1.21 -4.07
C ARG A 94 -14.14 -1.15 -5.57
N ASP A 95 -14.98 -0.29 -6.14
CA ASP A 95 -14.95 0.00 -7.57
C ASP A 95 -13.61 0.68 -7.89
N CYS A 96 -12.84 0.08 -8.80
CA CYS A 96 -11.50 0.56 -9.15
C CYS A 96 -11.48 2.00 -9.67
N SER A 97 -12.61 2.51 -10.17
CA SER A 97 -12.76 3.89 -10.66
C SER A 97 -12.96 4.92 -9.55
N GLU A 98 -13.22 4.50 -8.30
CA GLU A 98 -13.32 5.40 -7.16
C GLU A 98 -11.99 6.12 -6.92
N THR A 99 -12.05 7.41 -6.62
CA THR A 99 -10.83 8.15 -6.26
C THR A 99 -10.70 8.24 -4.75
N MET A 100 -9.55 7.84 -4.21
CA MET A 100 -9.23 7.99 -2.79
C MET A 100 -7.73 8.20 -2.57
N ASN A 101 -7.35 8.48 -1.33
CA ASN A 101 -5.94 8.49 -0.94
C ASN A 101 -5.35 7.08 -0.98
N PHE A 102 -4.03 6.99 -0.96
CA PHE A 102 -3.33 5.72 -1.12
C PHE A 102 -1.98 5.75 -0.41
N ILE A 103 -1.46 4.57 -0.09
CA ILE A 103 -0.18 4.44 0.60
C ILE A 103 0.82 3.76 -0.32
N CYS A 104 2.00 4.35 -0.46
CA CYS A 104 3.11 3.79 -1.22
C CYS A 104 4.21 3.25 -0.30
N TYR A 105 4.94 2.23 -0.77
CA TYR A 105 6.25 1.90 -0.24
C TYR A 105 7.22 3.02 -0.60
N GLN A 106 7.88 3.59 0.41
CA GLN A 106 8.86 4.65 0.23
C GLN A 106 10.14 4.09 -0.40
N ASN A 107 10.78 4.86 -1.28
CA ASN A 107 12.08 4.50 -1.82
C ASN A 107 13.09 4.43 -0.68
N ILE A 108 13.80 3.31 -0.56
CA ILE A 108 14.97 3.22 0.32
C ILE A 108 16.12 3.95 -0.40
N SER A 109 16.16 5.28 -0.27
CA SER A 109 17.41 5.99 -0.49
C SER A 109 18.34 5.61 0.65
N ILE A 110 19.25 4.65 0.40
CA ILE A 110 20.39 4.39 1.27
C ILE A 110 21.24 5.67 1.25
N HIS A 111 20.93 6.63 2.11
CA HIS A 111 21.90 7.65 2.45
C HIS A 111 23.03 6.91 3.18
N GLY A 112 24.18 6.81 2.52
CA GLY A 112 25.34 6.12 3.04
C GLY A 112 25.83 6.76 4.34
N ASN A 113 25.75 5.99 5.43
CA ASN A 113 26.71 6.17 6.51
C ASN A 113 28.06 5.63 6.03
N GLN A 114 28.88 6.49 5.45
CA GLN A 114 30.32 6.35 5.62
C GLN A 114 30.65 6.79 7.05
N ASP A 115 30.42 5.92 8.01
CA ASP A 115 31.11 6.02 9.30
C ASP A 115 32.53 5.49 9.08
N LEU A 116 33.47 6.43 9.00
CA LEU A 116 34.91 6.22 8.88
C LEU A 116 35.37 5.13 9.86
N HIS A 117 35.77 3.97 9.32
CA HIS A 117 36.59 3.00 10.04
C HIS A 117 38.01 3.56 10.19
N GLY A 118 38.18 4.48 11.13
CA GLY A 118 39.47 5.02 11.55
C GLY A 118 40.02 4.27 12.76
N THR A 119 40.29 2.96 12.64
CA THR A 119 41.15 2.27 13.61
C THR A 119 42.60 2.63 13.28
N LYS A 120 43.18 3.59 14.01
CA LYS A 120 44.65 3.68 14.09
C LYS A 120 45.16 2.44 14.82
N LYS A 121 45.85 1.56 14.09
CA LYS A 121 46.82 0.60 14.64
C LYS A 121 48.21 1.21 14.52
N ASN A 122 48.98 1.02 15.59
CA ASN A 122 50.37 1.41 15.87
C ASN A 122 50.66 2.89 16.11
#